data_AF-A0A8T4L8H3-F1
#
_entry.id   AF-A0A8T4L8H3-F1
#
_cell.length_a   1.000
_cell.length_b   1.000
_cell.length_c   1.000
_cell.angle_alpha   90.00
_cell.angle_beta   90.00
_cell.angle_gamma   90.00
#
_symmetry.space_group_name_H-M   'P 1'
#
loop_
_entity.id
_entity.type
_entity.pdbx_description
1 polymer ?
#
loop_
_entity_poly.entity_id
_entity_poly.type
_entity_poly.pdbx_seq_one_letter_code
_entity_poly.pdbx_strand_id
1 'polypeptide(L)'
;MEKFVKTKIFFKLSNVLLPGSVLKNVDSKKVEALLQGLKKLEEKNRVELFVILGQKDDVAKKKLAESGLNRFFKKENIFCVTKDYIQDKAEFDRDRHLKALEEDPHFRDDYFKVSILKKIAGIVFPADEIIFIGHDLLTDGFYLHEFVGVDVAFVKKALSERNEKSGKVLKGLYYVDLDINDFRKLLLGKKPKPDYRFLQAHIYANLKKQLFGDKLMDAIPKKFADFS
;
A
#
# COMPACT_ATOMS: atom_id res chain seq x y z
N MET A 1 -17.97 -19.73 -15.45
CA MET A 1 -17.50 -18.34 -15.36
C MET A 1 -16.62 -18.23 -14.12
N GLU A 2 -15.40 -17.72 -14.23
CA GLU A 2 -14.52 -17.62 -13.04
C GLU A 2 -15.03 -16.54 -12.09
N LYS A 3 -15.13 -16.88 -10.81
CA LYS A 3 -15.53 -15.95 -9.74
C LYS A 3 -14.29 -15.23 -9.21
N PHE A 4 -14.28 -13.92 -9.33
CA PHE A 4 -13.27 -13.05 -8.73
C PHE A 4 -13.65 -12.78 -7.27
N VAL A 5 -12.68 -12.86 -6.36
CA VAL A 5 -12.88 -12.55 -4.94
C VAL A 5 -12.33 -11.18 -4.58
N LYS A 6 -11.30 -10.70 -5.31
CA LYS A 6 -10.85 -9.31 -5.24
C LYS A 6 -11.26 -8.59 -6.52
N THR A 7 -12.11 -7.60 -6.38
CA THR A 7 -12.70 -6.85 -7.49
C THR A 7 -12.23 -5.40 -7.49
N LYS A 8 -11.72 -4.86 -6.38
CA LYS A 8 -11.22 -3.47 -6.28
C LYS A 8 -9.72 -3.46 -6.00
N ILE A 9 -8.94 -2.99 -6.97
CA ILE A 9 -7.47 -3.03 -6.91
C ILE A 9 -6.93 -1.61 -6.76
N PHE A 10 -6.34 -1.33 -5.60
CA PHE A 10 -5.72 -0.03 -5.31
C PHE A 10 -4.21 -0.13 -5.41
N PHE A 11 -3.59 0.71 -6.22
CA PHE A 11 -2.14 0.75 -6.35
C PHE A 11 -1.54 1.92 -5.57
N LYS A 12 -0.44 1.65 -4.86
CA LYS A 12 0.57 2.69 -4.59
C LYS A 12 1.30 2.99 -5.90
N LEU A 13 1.62 4.25 -6.15
CA LEU A 13 2.34 4.61 -7.39
C LEU A 13 3.85 4.36 -7.27
N SER A 14 4.49 4.97 -6.27
CA SER A 14 5.96 4.92 -6.11
C SER A 14 6.42 3.59 -5.53
N ASN A 15 7.57 3.10 -5.99
CA ASN A 15 8.15 1.77 -5.70
C ASN A 15 7.32 0.58 -6.21
N VAL A 16 6.15 0.80 -6.81
CA VAL A 16 5.26 -0.27 -7.32
C VAL A 16 5.11 -0.15 -8.84
N LEU A 17 4.49 0.94 -9.31
CA LEU A 17 4.29 1.20 -10.74
C LEU A 17 5.36 2.13 -11.32
N LEU A 18 5.93 3.01 -10.50
CA LEU A 18 7.02 3.92 -10.85
C LEU A 18 8.19 3.80 -9.89
N PRO A 19 9.40 4.21 -10.32
CA PRO A 19 10.53 4.41 -9.43
C PRO A 19 10.18 5.19 -8.16
N GLY A 20 10.84 4.85 -7.06
CA GLY A 20 10.71 5.54 -5.78
C GLY A 20 12.00 5.51 -4.96
N SER A 21 11.87 5.76 -3.65
CA SER A 21 13.00 5.80 -2.73
C SER A 21 13.66 4.43 -2.53
N VAL A 22 12.88 3.35 -2.54
CA VAL A 22 13.31 1.97 -2.29
C VAL A 22 13.74 1.29 -3.60
N LEU A 23 12.87 1.35 -4.61
CA LEU A 23 13.09 0.71 -5.90
C LEU A 23 13.35 1.80 -6.95
N LYS A 24 14.63 1.99 -7.27
CA LYS A 24 15.09 3.04 -8.20
C LYS A 24 14.74 2.76 -9.66
N ASN A 25 14.61 1.49 -10.03
CA ASN A 25 14.28 1.07 -11.38
C ASN A 25 13.07 0.14 -11.35
N VAL A 26 12.02 0.52 -12.07
CA VAL A 26 10.82 -0.31 -12.30
C VAL A 26 10.77 -0.63 -13.79
N ASP A 27 10.52 -1.90 -14.12
CA ASP A 27 10.40 -2.37 -15.49
C ASP A 27 9.07 -1.87 -16.07
N SER A 28 9.13 -0.78 -16.84
CA SER A 28 7.96 -0.12 -17.43
C SER A 28 7.20 -1.04 -18.38
N LYS A 29 7.89 -1.93 -19.10
CA LYS A 29 7.24 -2.90 -20.00
C LYS A 29 6.41 -3.91 -19.22
N LYS A 30 6.91 -4.39 -18.07
CA LYS A 30 6.14 -5.27 -17.18
C LYS A 30 4.96 -4.57 -16.54
N VAL A 31 5.14 -3.34 -16.08
CA VAL A 31 4.04 -2.52 -15.54
C VAL A 31 2.95 -2.33 -16.59
N GLU A 32 3.33 -1.94 -17.80
CA GLU A 32 2.39 -1.74 -18.90
C GLU A 32 1.66 -3.04 -19.26
N ALA A 33 2.36 -4.16 -19.42
CA ALA A 33 1.75 -5.44 -19.70
C ALA A 33 0.76 -5.88 -18.60
N LEU A 34 1.12 -5.68 -17.33
CA LEU A 34 0.24 -5.94 -16.20
C LEU A 34 -1.02 -5.07 -16.26
N LEU A 35 -0.87 -3.75 -16.40
CA LEU A 35 -2.00 -2.82 -16.41
C LEU A 35 -2.90 -3.03 -17.63
N GLN A 36 -2.35 -3.33 -18.81
CA GLN A 36 -3.13 -3.73 -19.98
C GLN A 36 -3.93 -5.01 -19.72
N GLY A 37 -3.31 -6.01 -19.08
CA GLY A 37 -4.01 -7.25 -18.68
C GLY A 37 -5.16 -6.98 -17.70
N LEU A 38 -4.94 -6.10 -16.73
CA LEU A 38 -5.96 -5.70 -15.77
C LEU A 38 -7.07 -4.85 -16.42
N LYS A 39 -6.77 -3.98 -17.39
CA LYS A 39 -7.79 -3.24 -18.14
C LYS A 39 -8.72 -4.14 -18.93
N LYS A 40 -8.21 -5.19 -19.57
CA LYS A 40 -9.05 -6.20 -20.23
C LYS A 40 -10.00 -6.92 -19.27
N LEU A 41 -9.66 -6.99 -17.97
CA LEU A 41 -10.56 -7.52 -16.94
C LEU A 41 -11.57 -6.47 -16.49
N GLU A 42 -11.16 -5.21 -16.39
CA GLU A 42 -12.04 -4.07 -16.07
C GLU A 42 -13.10 -3.84 -17.16
N GLU A 43 -12.73 -3.91 -18.44
CA GLU A 43 -13.67 -3.85 -19.59
C GLU A 43 -14.73 -4.95 -19.56
N LYS A 44 -14.43 -6.07 -18.89
CA LYS A 44 -15.35 -7.20 -18.67
C LYS A 44 -16.10 -7.10 -17.35
N ASN A 45 -16.05 -5.95 -16.69
CA ASN A 45 -16.63 -5.68 -15.36
C ASN A 45 -16.20 -6.70 -14.29
N ARG A 46 -14.95 -7.20 -14.35
CA ARG A 46 -14.42 -8.18 -13.38
C ARG A 46 -13.68 -7.55 -12.22
N VAL A 47 -13.00 -6.46 -12.51
CA VAL A 47 -12.21 -5.69 -11.55
C VAL A 47 -12.34 -4.21 -11.84
N GLU A 48 -11.91 -3.38 -10.91
CA GLU A 48 -11.80 -1.95 -11.07
C GLU A 48 -10.46 -1.46 -10.52
N LEU A 49 -9.82 -0.57 -11.27
CA LEU A 49 -8.46 -0.10 -10.96
C LEU A 49 -8.50 1.29 -10.35
N PHE A 50 -7.79 1.43 -9.25
CA PHE A 50 -7.63 2.67 -8.50
C PHE A 50 -6.15 2.93 -8.23
N VAL A 51 -5.80 4.20 -8.02
CA VAL A 51 -4.47 4.60 -7.59
C VAL A 51 -4.59 5.61 -6.46
N ILE A 52 -3.78 5.43 -5.41
CA ILE A 52 -3.68 6.36 -4.28
C ILE A 52 -2.28 6.98 -4.26
N LEU A 53 -2.24 8.31 -4.25
CA LEU A 53 -1.03 9.10 -4.21
C LEU A 53 -1.02 9.98 -2.96
N GLY A 54 0.07 9.91 -2.18
CA GLY A 54 0.26 10.78 -1.02
C GLY A 54 0.67 12.21 -1.37
N GLN A 55 0.74 12.57 -2.65
CA GLN A 55 1.07 13.91 -3.13
C GLN A 55 -0.20 14.77 -3.32
N LYS A 56 -0.01 16.10 -3.31
CA LYS A 56 -1.02 17.05 -3.78
C LYS A 56 -1.50 16.74 -5.20
N ASP A 57 -2.75 17.09 -5.48
CA ASP A 57 -3.46 16.78 -6.72
C ASP A 57 -2.70 17.17 -8.01
N ASP A 58 -2.19 18.38 -8.08
CA ASP A 58 -1.44 18.92 -9.22
C ASP A 58 -0.15 18.13 -9.47
N VAL A 59 0.62 17.86 -8.43
CA VAL A 59 1.85 17.06 -8.50
C VAL A 59 1.56 15.61 -8.87
N ALA A 60 0.52 15.02 -8.28
CA ALA A 60 0.08 13.65 -8.54
C ALA A 60 -0.34 13.46 -10.00
N LYS A 61 -1.21 14.33 -10.50
CA LYS A 61 -1.71 14.30 -11.88
C LYS A 61 -0.61 14.51 -12.90
N LYS A 62 0.29 15.47 -12.66
CA LYS A 62 1.47 15.70 -13.50
C LYS A 62 2.32 14.44 -13.61
N LYS A 63 2.65 13.81 -12.48
CA LYS A 63 3.46 12.57 -12.44
C LYS A 63 2.78 11.39 -13.17
N LEU A 64 1.46 11.25 -13.06
CA LEU A 64 0.70 10.22 -13.78
C LEU A 64 0.67 10.47 -15.29
N ALA A 65 0.55 11.73 -15.71
CA ALA A 65 0.55 12.11 -17.13
C ALA A 65 1.93 11.90 -17.77
N GLU A 66 3.00 12.36 -17.11
CA GLU A 66 4.39 12.21 -17.61
C GLU A 66 4.82 10.75 -17.74
N SER A 67 4.28 9.87 -16.89
CA SER A 67 4.54 8.43 -16.98
C SER A 67 3.63 7.68 -17.97
N GLY A 68 2.64 8.34 -18.55
CA GLY A 68 1.63 7.72 -19.40
C GLY A 68 0.76 6.69 -18.69
N LEU A 69 0.72 6.70 -17.35
CA LEU A 69 -0.08 5.78 -16.54
C LEU A 69 -1.51 6.26 -16.34
N ASN A 70 -1.77 7.56 -16.53
CA ASN A 70 -3.11 8.16 -16.46
C ASN A 70 -4.15 7.44 -17.34
N ARG A 71 -3.75 6.89 -18.51
CA ARG A 71 -4.65 6.15 -19.41
C ARG A 71 -5.22 4.85 -18.83
N PHE A 72 -4.61 4.31 -17.77
CA PHE A 72 -5.07 3.08 -17.14
C PHE A 72 -6.11 3.31 -16.03
N PHE A 73 -6.25 4.53 -15.52
CA PHE A 73 -7.14 4.83 -14.40
C PHE A 73 -8.24 5.80 -14.83
N LYS A 74 -9.48 5.55 -14.42
CA LYS A 74 -10.54 6.55 -14.57
C LYS A 74 -10.25 7.74 -13.65
N LYS A 75 -10.69 8.94 -14.01
CA LYS A 75 -10.35 10.18 -13.26
C LYS A 75 -10.86 10.12 -11.82
N GLU A 76 -12.06 9.60 -11.65
CA GLU A 76 -12.74 9.37 -10.37
C GLU A 76 -12.06 8.30 -9.49
N ASN A 77 -11.17 7.48 -10.06
CA ASN A 77 -10.46 6.40 -9.37
C ASN A 77 -9.01 6.79 -9.00
N ILE A 78 -8.65 8.06 -9.17
CA ILE A 78 -7.35 8.62 -8.81
C ILE A 78 -7.51 9.44 -7.53
N PHE A 79 -6.97 8.95 -6.42
CA PHE A 79 -7.00 9.63 -5.13
C PHE A 79 -5.67 10.31 -4.83
N CYS A 80 -5.73 11.58 -4.45
CA CYS A 80 -4.58 12.42 -4.12
C CYS A 80 -4.88 13.30 -2.91
N VAL A 81 -3.83 13.84 -2.27
CA VAL A 81 -3.99 14.72 -1.12
C VAL A 81 -4.70 16.00 -1.54
N THR A 82 -5.88 16.22 -0.96
CA THR A 82 -6.69 17.43 -1.16
C THR A 82 -6.48 18.43 -0.02
N LYS A 83 -6.92 19.68 -0.21
CA LYS A 83 -6.94 20.68 0.85
C LYS A 83 -7.81 20.21 2.02
N ASP A 84 -8.98 19.65 1.74
CA ASP A 84 -9.91 19.18 2.77
C ASP A 84 -9.27 18.11 3.67
N TYR A 85 -8.55 17.15 3.09
CA TYR A 85 -7.80 16.16 3.88
C TYR A 85 -6.77 16.79 4.83
N ILE A 86 -6.10 17.86 4.38
CA ILE A 86 -5.11 18.56 5.22
C ILE A 86 -5.83 19.32 6.35
N GLN A 87 -6.98 19.93 6.06
CA GLN A 87 -7.77 20.68 7.04
C GLN A 87 -8.44 19.79 8.09
N ASP A 88 -8.80 18.55 7.72
CA ASP A 88 -9.36 17.55 8.63
C ASP A 88 -8.37 17.04 9.69
N LYS A 89 -7.07 17.39 9.58
CA LYS A 89 -6.05 17.01 10.57
C LYS A 89 -6.14 17.86 11.83
N ALA A 90 -5.72 17.29 12.96
CA ALA A 90 -5.46 18.06 14.17
C ALA A 90 -4.47 19.20 13.87
N GLU A 91 -4.62 20.33 14.55
CA GLU A 91 -3.86 21.57 14.28
C GLU A 91 -2.35 21.32 14.17
N PHE A 92 -1.76 20.63 15.15
CA PHE A 92 -0.34 20.29 15.13
C PHE A 92 0.09 19.46 13.91
N ASP A 93 -0.70 18.45 13.54
CA ASP A 93 -0.42 17.59 12.38
C ASP A 93 -0.63 18.32 11.05
N ARG A 94 -1.61 19.22 11.00
CA ARG A 94 -1.88 20.10 9.86
C ARG A 94 -0.69 21.03 9.63
N ASP A 95 -0.23 21.71 10.66
CA ASP A 95 0.88 22.67 10.56
C ASP A 95 2.18 21.98 10.15
N ARG A 96 2.45 20.80 10.71
CA ARG A 96 3.59 19.96 10.30
C ARG A 96 3.49 19.53 8.83
N HIS A 97 2.30 19.17 8.37
CA HIS A 97 2.07 18.78 6.98
C HIS A 97 2.24 19.98 6.03
N LEU A 98 1.72 21.15 6.38
CA LEU A 98 1.90 22.39 5.60
C LEU A 98 3.38 22.80 5.52
N LYS A 99 4.10 22.77 6.65
CA LYS A 99 5.54 23.02 6.67
C LYS A 99 6.32 22.05 5.77
N ALA A 100 5.99 20.75 5.82
CA ALA A 100 6.64 19.76 4.96
C ALA A 100 6.38 20.03 3.46
N LEU A 101 5.22 20.56 3.10
CA LEU A 101 4.90 20.95 1.72
C LEU A 101 5.59 22.25 1.27
N GLU A 102 5.84 23.17 2.21
CA GLU A 102 6.63 24.38 1.95
C GLU A 102 8.10 24.04 1.73
N GLU A 103 8.64 23.11 2.52
CA GLU A 103 10.02 22.61 2.40
C GLU A 103 10.22 21.71 1.17
N ASP A 104 9.24 20.86 0.85
CA ASP A 104 9.24 19.97 -0.31
C ASP A 104 7.86 19.95 -0.99
N PRO A 105 7.69 20.63 -2.14
CA PRO A 105 6.45 20.56 -2.93
C PRO A 105 6.09 19.13 -3.39
N HIS A 106 7.06 18.22 -3.41
CA HIS A 106 6.88 16.81 -3.74
C HIS A 106 6.67 15.91 -2.51
N PHE A 107 6.47 16.50 -1.33
CA PHE A 107 6.17 15.78 -0.09
C PHE A 107 5.05 14.76 -0.30
N ARG A 108 5.21 13.61 0.36
CA ARG A 108 4.31 12.47 0.28
C ARG A 108 3.79 12.11 1.66
N ASP A 109 2.49 12.25 1.86
CA ASP A 109 1.83 11.71 3.04
C ASP A 109 1.48 10.24 2.81
N ASP A 110 2.38 9.34 3.23
CA ASP A 110 2.16 7.89 3.14
C ASP A 110 0.94 7.41 3.96
N TYR A 111 0.39 8.21 4.87
CA TYR A 111 -0.80 7.86 5.67
C TYR A 111 -2.11 8.24 4.99
N PHE A 112 -2.08 9.07 3.93
CA PHE A 112 -3.27 9.49 3.20
C PHE A 112 -4.12 8.30 2.71
N LYS A 113 -3.48 7.20 2.30
CA LYS A 113 -4.15 5.96 1.88
C LYS A 113 -5.02 5.33 2.98
N VAL A 114 -4.63 5.45 4.25
CA VAL A 114 -5.43 4.95 5.37
C VAL A 114 -6.71 5.78 5.47
N SER A 115 -6.60 7.10 5.35
CA SER A 115 -7.76 8.01 5.38
C SER A 115 -8.74 7.72 4.24
N ILE A 116 -8.24 7.55 3.00
CA ILE A 116 -9.08 7.22 1.84
C ILE A 116 -9.73 5.84 1.98
N LEU A 117 -8.95 4.80 2.30
CA LEU A 117 -9.50 3.46 2.36
C LEU A 117 -10.47 3.28 3.54
N LYS A 118 -10.32 4.01 4.65
CA LYS A 118 -11.35 4.04 5.72
C LYS A 118 -12.70 4.58 5.26
N LYS A 119 -12.70 5.54 4.32
CA LYS A 119 -13.94 6.11 3.76
C LYS A 119 -14.59 5.20 2.70
N ILE A 120 -13.85 4.22 2.18
CA ILE A 120 -14.28 3.34 1.07
C ILE A 120 -14.59 1.93 1.55
N ALA A 121 -13.71 1.31 2.33
CA ALA A 121 -13.82 -0.06 2.78
C ALA A 121 -14.96 -0.22 3.79
N GLY A 122 -15.86 -1.16 3.54
CA GLY A 122 -17.06 -1.43 4.35
C GLY A 122 -18.19 -0.41 4.14
N ILE A 123 -17.95 0.71 3.48
CA ILE A 123 -18.95 1.78 3.23
C ILE A 123 -19.38 1.75 1.76
N VAL A 124 -18.42 1.89 0.84
CA VAL A 124 -18.66 1.92 -0.60
C VAL A 124 -18.47 0.53 -1.20
N PHE A 125 -17.45 -0.21 -0.74
CA PHE A 125 -17.16 -1.56 -1.19
C PHE A 125 -16.92 -2.51 -0.02
N PRO A 126 -17.30 -3.80 -0.12
CA PRO A 126 -16.91 -4.80 0.87
C PRO A 126 -15.39 -4.85 1.04
N ALA A 127 -14.90 -4.83 2.29
CA ALA A 127 -13.46 -4.78 2.56
C ALA A 127 -12.72 -6.04 2.05
N ASP A 128 -13.41 -7.17 2.03
CA ASP A 128 -12.90 -8.44 1.52
C ASP A 128 -12.80 -8.48 -0.01
N GLU A 129 -13.44 -7.57 -0.74
CA GLU A 129 -13.27 -7.40 -2.19
C GLU A 129 -12.11 -6.47 -2.57
N ILE A 130 -11.57 -5.72 -1.59
CA ILE A 130 -10.48 -4.78 -1.80
C ILE A 130 -9.14 -5.48 -1.64
N ILE A 131 -8.20 -5.11 -2.52
CA ILE A 131 -6.78 -5.39 -2.33
C ILE A 131 -5.93 -4.14 -2.62
N PHE A 132 -5.02 -3.84 -1.70
CA PHE A 132 -4.01 -2.81 -1.89
C PHE A 132 -2.68 -3.41 -2.35
N ILE A 133 -2.11 -2.86 -3.42
CA ILE A 133 -0.81 -3.25 -3.96
C ILE A 133 0.23 -2.25 -3.50
N GLY A 134 1.04 -2.69 -2.54
CA GLY A 134 2.04 -1.88 -1.85
C GLY A 134 3.42 -2.50 -1.87
N HIS A 135 4.31 -1.93 -1.08
CA HIS A 135 5.68 -2.42 -0.93
C HIS A 135 6.17 -2.39 0.52
N ASP A 136 5.57 -1.56 1.38
CA ASP A 136 6.09 -1.30 2.72
C ASP A 136 5.34 -2.08 3.81
N LEU A 137 6.04 -2.91 4.58
CA LEU A 137 5.48 -3.75 5.62
C LEU A 137 4.78 -2.95 6.72
N LEU A 138 5.31 -1.79 7.09
CA LEU A 138 4.73 -0.97 8.15
C LEU A 138 3.56 -0.15 7.64
N THR A 139 3.80 0.71 6.66
CA THR A 139 2.82 1.72 6.25
C THR A 139 1.76 1.16 5.31
N ASP A 140 2.10 0.23 4.42
CA ASP A 140 1.15 -0.40 3.52
C ASP A 140 0.57 -1.67 4.16
N GLY A 141 1.40 -2.49 4.79
CA GLY A 141 0.94 -3.73 5.44
C GLY A 141 0.19 -3.50 6.74
N PHE A 142 0.93 -3.13 7.78
CA PHE A 142 0.42 -3.10 9.15
C PHE A 142 -0.68 -2.06 9.32
N TYR A 143 -0.48 -0.81 8.88
CA TYR A 143 -1.50 0.23 9.07
C TYR A 143 -2.78 0.03 8.26
N LEU A 144 -2.70 -0.47 7.03
CA LEU A 144 -3.93 -0.75 6.26
C LEU A 144 -4.68 -1.95 6.84
N HIS A 145 -3.97 -2.98 7.28
CA HIS A 145 -4.60 -4.12 7.94
C HIS A 145 -5.25 -3.69 9.26
N GLU A 146 -4.48 -3.08 10.17
CA GLU A 146 -4.90 -2.75 11.52
C GLU A 146 -6.05 -1.73 11.56
N PHE A 147 -5.97 -0.69 10.73
CA PHE A 147 -6.91 0.43 10.82
C PHE A 147 -8.00 0.42 9.74
N VAL A 148 -7.91 -0.46 8.73
CA VAL A 148 -8.87 -0.50 7.62
C VAL A 148 -9.41 -1.89 7.35
N GLY A 149 -8.64 -2.95 7.65
CA GLY A 149 -9.08 -4.33 7.45
C GLY A 149 -9.04 -4.81 6.00
N VAL A 150 -8.27 -4.15 5.13
CA VAL A 150 -8.09 -4.57 3.73
C VAL A 150 -6.89 -5.48 3.55
N ASP A 151 -6.96 -6.39 2.58
CA ASP A 151 -5.82 -7.22 2.20
C ASP A 151 -4.78 -6.40 1.43
N VAL A 152 -3.52 -6.77 1.61
CA VAL A 152 -2.34 -6.10 1.04
C VAL A 152 -1.48 -7.14 0.35
N ALA A 153 -1.14 -6.89 -0.92
CA ALA A 153 -0.14 -7.64 -1.64
C ALA A 153 1.11 -6.79 -1.88
N PHE A 154 2.27 -7.36 -1.52
CA PHE A 154 3.56 -6.69 -1.61
C PHE A 154 4.28 -7.04 -2.92
N VAL A 155 4.75 -6.03 -3.63
CA VAL A 155 5.65 -6.24 -4.77
C VAL A 155 7.01 -6.72 -4.25
N LYS A 156 7.36 -7.98 -4.53
CA LYS A 156 8.58 -8.64 -3.98
C LYS A 156 9.85 -7.82 -4.18
N LYS A 157 10.06 -7.30 -5.38
CA LYS A 157 11.27 -6.54 -5.73
C LYS A 157 11.41 -5.20 -5.00
N ALA A 158 10.30 -4.67 -4.51
CA ALA A 158 10.22 -3.38 -3.84
C ALA A 158 10.02 -3.51 -2.33
N LEU A 159 9.98 -4.73 -1.79
CA LEU A 159 9.66 -4.99 -0.40
C LEU A 159 10.54 -4.12 0.52
N SER A 160 9.88 -3.40 1.42
CA SER A 160 10.52 -2.50 2.36
C SER A 160 9.88 -2.57 3.74
N GLU A 161 10.57 -2.01 4.71
CA GLU A 161 10.00 -1.63 6.00
C GLU A 161 10.46 -0.21 6.30
N ARG A 162 9.52 0.69 6.66
CA ARG A 162 9.82 2.11 6.91
C ARG A 162 10.51 2.78 5.72
N ASN A 163 10.10 2.41 4.50
CA ASN A 163 10.70 2.88 3.26
C ASN A 163 12.20 2.55 3.09
N GLU A 164 12.70 1.54 3.82
CA GLU A 164 14.04 0.97 3.63
C GLU A 164 13.93 -0.44 3.05
N LYS A 165 14.77 -0.75 2.06
CA LYS A 165 14.70 -2.03 1.34
C LYS A 165 14.87 -3.20 2.32
N SER A 166 13.90 -4.11 2.31
CA SER A 166 13.90 -5.30 3.16
C SER A 166 13.98 -6.55 2.31
N GLY A 167 14.95 -7.42 2.61
CA GLY A 167 15.01 -8.77 2.07
C GLY A 167 14.10 -9.76 2.81
N LYS A 168 13.47 -9.34 3.92
CA LYS A 168 12.76 -10.24 4.82
C LYS A 168 11.33 -10.47 4.34
N VAL A 169 11.09 -11.63 3.75
CA VAL A 169 9.75 -12.13 3.44
C VAL A 169 9.16 -12.72 4.71
N LEU A 170 8.02 -12.18 5.16
CA LEU A 170 7.27 -12.69 6.31
C LEU A 170 6.29 -13.77 5.86
N LYS A 171 6.15 -14.82 6.66
CA LYS A 171 5.19 -15.89 6.39
C LYS A 171 3.76 -15.35 6.42
N GLY A 172 2.90 -15.91 5.57
CA GLY A 172 1.47 -15.65 5.61
C GLY A 172 1.02 -14.38 4.90
N LEU A 173 1.91 -13.58 4.32
CA LEU A 173 1.52 -12.39 3.56
C LEU A 173 1.46 -12.66 2.05
N TYR A 174 0.72 -11.83 1.33
CA TYR A 174 0.70 -11.89 -0.13
C TYR A 174 1.91 -11.20 -0.74
N TYR A 175 2.64 -11.96 -1.55
CA TYR A 175 3.74 -11.43 -2.35
C TYR A 175 3.44 -11.65 -3.82
N VAL A 176 3.68 -10.61 -4.62
CA VAL A 176 3.44 -10.62 -6.05
C VAL A 176 4.64 -10.14 -6.84
N ASP A 177 4.82 -10.75 -8.01
CA ASP A 177 5.60 -10.18 -9.09
C ASP A 177 4.68 -9.34 -9.99
N LEU A 178 5.23 -8.35 -10.70
CA LEU A 178 4.46 -7.53 -11.66
C LEU A 178 4.16 -8.33 -12.94
N ASP A 179 3.34 -9.35 -12.78
CA ASP A 179 2.92 -10.30 -13.80
C ASP A 179 1.41 -10.57 -13.68
N ILE A 180 0.71 -10.57 -14.82
CA ILE A 180 -0.75 -10.71 -14.85
C ILE A 180 -1.22 -12.07 -14.33
N ASN A 181 -0.46 -13.15 -14.50
CA ASN A 181 -0.86 -14.46 -14.01
C ASN A 181 -0.79 -14.54 -12.49
N ASP A 182 0.21 -13.88 -11.88
CA ASP A 182 0.33 -13.82 -10.43
C ASP A 182 -0.79 -12.98 -9.81
N PHE A 183 -1.10 -11.83 -10.41
CA PHE A 183 -2.25 -11.01 -10.03
C PHE A 183 -3.56 -11.79 -10.20
N ARG A 184 -3.75 -12.50 -11.31
CA ARG A 184 -4.96 -13.30 -11.53
C ARG A 184 -5.14 -14.40 -10.50
N LYS A 185 -4.07 -15.04 -10.01
CA LYS A 185 -4.15 -15.99 -8.88
C LYS A 185 -4.65 -15.32 -7.60
N LEU A 186 -4.14 -14.13 -7.30
CA LEU A 186 -4.58 -13.32 -6.17
C LEU A 186 -6.06 -12.93 -6.30
N LEU A 187 -6.47 -12.42 -7.47
CA LEU A 187 -7.83 -11.94 -7.74
C LEU A 187 -8.90 -13.05 -7.73
N LEU A 188 -8.51 -14.27 -8.11
CA LEU A 188 -9.37 -15.46 -8.08
C LEU A 188 -9.38 -16.18 -6.72
N GLY A 189 -8.66 -15.68 -5.71
CA GLY A 189 -8.59 -16.34 -4.41
C GLY A 189 -7.83 -17.67 -4.42
N LYS A 190 -6.95 -17.89 -5.40
CA LYS A 190 -6.12 -19.10 -5.50
C LYS A 190 -4.87 -19.03 -4.61
N LYS A 191 -4.63 -17.90 -3.94
CA LYS A 191 -3.62 -17.77 -2.89
C LYS A 191 -4.26 -17.98 -1.51
N PRO A 192 -3.59 -18.64 -0.55
CA PRO A 192 -4.09 -18.78 0.81
C PRO A 192 -4.37 -17.42 1.45
N LYS A 193 -5.46 -17.28 2.19
CA LYS A 193 -5.83 -16.04 2.90
C LYS A 193 -4.64 -15.55 3.76
N PRO A 194 -4.36 -14.23 3.80
CA PRO A 194 -3.19 -13.77 4.52
C PRO A 194 -3.38 -13.91 6.04
N ASP A 195 -2.29 -14.22 6.72
CA ASP A 195 -2.20 -14.30 8.17
C ASP A 195 -1.29 -13.19 8.68
N TYR A 196 -1.92 -12.11 9.12
CA TYR A 196 -1.24 -10.89 9.55
C TYR A 196 -0.62 -10.97 10.94
N ARG A 197 -0.82 -12.05 11.69
CA ARG A 197 -0.25 -12.21 13.04
C ARG A 197 1.27 -12.13 13.03
N PHE A 198 1.91 -12.70 12.00
CA PHE A 198 3.38 -12.61 11.84
C PHE A 198 3.84 -11.18 11.54
N LEU A 199 3.07 -10.41 10.77
CA LEU A 199 3.36 -9.02 10.51
C LEU A 199 3.22 -8.19 11.79
N GLN A 200 2.11 -8.34 12.49
CA GLN A 200 1.84 -7.66 13.76
C GLN A 200 2.93 -7.94 14.78
N ALA A 201 3.27 -9.21 15.01
CA ALA A 201 4.35 -9.60 15.93
C ALA A 201 5.69 -8.96 15.55
N HIS A 202 6.06 -8.98 14.26
CA HIS A 202 7.30 -8.36 13.77
C HIS A 202 7.32 -6.85 14.00
N ILE A 203 6.23 -6.14 13.66
CA ILE A 203 6.14 -4.69 13.84
C ILE A 203 6.11 -4.30 15.31
N TYR A 204 5.33 -4.98 16.15
CA TYR A 204 5.30 -4.70 17.59
C TYR A 204 6.64 -4.96 18.27
N ALA A 205 7.35 -6.03 17.90
CA ALA A 205 8.70 -6.28 18.40
C ALA A 205 9.66 -5.13 18.04
N ASN A 206 9.61 -4.62 16.81
CA ASN A 206 10.44 -3.51 16.37
C ASN A 206 10.08 -2.18 17.08
N LEU A 207 8.79 -1.89 17.25
CA LEU A 207 8.33 -0.71 17.98
C LEU A 207 8.74 -0.77 19.46
N LYS A 208 8.61 -1.95 20.10
CA LYS A 208 9.03 -2.15 21.49
C LYS A 208 10.53 -1.90 21.66
N LYS A 209 11.36 -2.44 20.76
CA LYS A 209 12.81 -2.19 20.77
C LYS A 209 13.14 -0.69 20.67
N GLN A 210 12.39 0.06 19.87
CA GLN A 210 12.62 1.49 19.70
C GLN A 210 12.19 2.32 20.90
N LEU A 211 11.09 1.94 21.56
CA LEU A 211 10.58 2.68 22.72
C LEU A 211 11.37 2.40 24.00
N PHE A 212 11.86 1.17 24.18
CA PHE A 212 12.47 0.73 25.44
C PHE A 212 13.98 0.44 25.35
N GLY A 213 14.56 0.45 24.15
CA GLY A 213 15.95 0.06 23.90
C GLY A 213 16.21 -1.42 24.19
N ASP A 214 17.43 -1.90 23.90
CA ASP A 214 17.82 -3.29 24.17
C ASP A 214 17.90 -3.60 25.68
N LYS A 215 18.24 -2.59 26.49
CA LYS A 215 18.52 -2.75 27.93
C LYS A 215 17.30 -3.12 28.80
N LEU A 216 16.06 -2.88 28.33
CA LEU A 216 14.86 -3.30 29.05
C LEU A 216 14.37 -4.70 28.63
N MET A 217 14.74 -5.16 27.43
CA MET A 217 14.32 -6.47 26.91
C MET A 217 15.06 -7.62 27.59
N ASP A 218 16.29 -7.39 28.06
CA ASP A 218 17.07 -8.35 28.86
C ASP A 218 16.53 -8.50 30.31
N ALA A 219 15.73 -7.54 30.78
CA ALA A 219 15.16 -7.52 32.12
C ALA A 219 13.78 -8.22 32.22
N ILE A 220 13.22 -8.70 31.09
CA ILE A 220 11.95 -9.43 31.08
C ILE A 220 12.24 -10.92 31.37
N PRO A 221 11.72 -11.49 32.47
CA PRO A 221 11.94 -12.90 32.79
C PRO A 221 11.51 -13.81 31.64
N LYS A 222 12.34 -14.80 31.30
CA LYS A 222 12.16 -15.78 30.20
C LYS A 222 10.78 -16.45 30.10
N LYS A 223 9.92 -16.36 31.12
CA LYS A 223 8.54 -16.89 31.11
C LYS A 223 7.59 -16.17 30.12
N PHE A 224 8.02 -15.10 29.46
CA PHE A 224 7.24 -14.39 28.43
C PHE A 224 7.85 -14.46 27.03
N ALA A 225 8.91 -15.26 26.82
CA ALA A 225 9.66 -15.31 25.56
C ALA A 225 9.09 -16.26 24.50
N ASP A 226 8.08 -17.09 24.82
CA ASP A 226 7.60 -18.17 23.94
C ASP A 226 6.58 -17.72 22.85
N PHE A 227 6.60 -16.45 22.44
CA PHE A 227 5.77 -15.95 21.34
C PHE A 227 6.57 -15.27 20.21
N SER A 228 7.87 -15.55 20.09
CA SER A 228 8.71 -15.07 18.98
C SER A 228 8.88 -16.11 17.87
#